data_AF-A0A4R7VUB9-F1
#
_entry.id   AF-A0A4R7VUB9-F1
#
_cell.length_a   1.000
_cell.length_b   1.000
_cell.length_c   1.000
_cell.angle_alpha   90.00
_cell.angle_beta   90.00
_cell.angle_gamma   90.00
#
_symmetry.space_group_name_H-M   'P 1'
#
loop_
_entity.id
_entity.type
_entity.pdbx_description
1 polymer ?
#
loop_
_entity_poly.entity_id
_entity_poly.type
_entity_poly.pdbx_seq_one_letter_code
_entity_poly.pdbx_strand_id
1 'polypeptide(L)'
;MRNLIRAEWTKLRTVRGWVVGLLAAIPLTVLVGLLGPAGSSFQCAGPHGESCANRTLPTGPDGTPVRDDFTFVHRTLAGDGTITARVAPLEDAEPWAKAGVILKQSTKVGSPYAAVLRTGSHGTRMQQNFTGDTAGPSDAGWVRLSRKGNTLTGAASTDGEHWTTIGTAEIDLGATVEAGMFVSSPAHEEITRSFGNIQEDSGPTQLTATFDDVTTDGDWTGDWQHTDVGGEPDAETGFTDSAGEFAVTGRGDIAPMVFSGGSLTKTVENTLVGGFAGLIAVLVVATMFVTGEHRRGLIRTSLAANPRRGRLLAAKGIVMGGVSFVVGVVAAGLTVPIVEALEKAKGFSLFPTSTFTVLRVVVGTGLLFGVAAVLAVAVGMLLRRGAGTVTAMIVGIVLPYLLAVASVLPQAPAEWLTAVTPAAAFAVQQSVREYPQVNTTYTPSDGYFPLSPAGGFAVLCLYAVVALVFAGLALRRRDA
;
A
#
# COMPACT_ATOMS: atom_id res chain seq x y z
N MET A 1 -12.72 8.20 -39.60
CA MET A 1 -12.33 7.51 -38.35
C MET A 1 -13.38 6.46 -37.96
N ARG A 2 -14.66 6.83 -37.83
CA ARG A 2 -15.76 5.90 -37.50
C ARG A 2 -15.82 4.63 -38.37
N ASN A 3 -15.68 4.76 -39.69
CA ASN A 3 -15.71 3.60 -40.60
C ASN A 3 -14.49 2.67 -40.43
N LEU A 4 -13.32 3.22 -40.10
CA LEU A 4 -12.11 2.45 -39.83
C LEU A 4 -12.25 1.62 -38.55
N ILE A 5 -12.75 2.25 -37.49
CA ILE A 5 -13.01 1.57 -36.21
C ILE A 5 -14.01 0.41 -36.43
N ARG A 6 -15.08 0.63 -37.19
CA ARG A 6 -16.03 -0.43 -37.54
C ARG A 6 -15.38 -1.58 -38.33
N ALA A 7 -14.53 -1.27 -39.30
CA ALA A 7 -13.83 -2.29 -40.08
C ALA A 7 -12.90 -3.15 -39.21
N GLU A 8 -12.08 -2.52 -38.37
CA GLU A 8 -11.18 -3.21 -37.44
C GLU A 8 -11.95 -4.02 -36.39
N TRP A 9 -13.09 -3.50 -35.91
CA TRP A 9 -13.99 -4.22 -35.02
C TRP A 9 -14.55 -5.49 -35.66
N THR A 10 -15.07 -5.38 -36.90
CA THR A 10 -15.59 -6.54 -37.64
C THR A 10 -14.49 -7.59 -37.84
N LYS A 11 -13.28 -7.16 -38.17
CA LYS A 11 -12.12 -8.05 -38.33
C LYS A 11 -11.76 -8.77 -37.03
N LEU A 12 -11.75 -8.05 -35.90
CA LEU A 12 -11.49 -8.66 -34.60
C LEU A 12 -12.51 -9.77 -34.30
N ARG A 13 -13.79 -9.50 -34.56
CA ARG A 13 -14.90 -10.42 -34.28
C ARG A 13 -14.93 -11.65 -35.20
N THR A 14 -14.48 -11.53 -36.45
CA THR A 14 -14.52 -12.64 -37.42
C THR A 14 -13.41 -13.67 -37.18
N VAL A 15 -12.27 -13.27 -36.63
CA VAL A 15 -11.16 -14.20 -36.33
C VAL A 15 -11.40 -14.84 -34.96
N ARG A 16 -12.01 -16.04 -34.98
CA ARG A 16 -12.35 -16.81 -33.76
C ARG A 16 -11.18 -16.92 -32.77
N GLY A 17 -9.95 -17.15 -33.26
CA GLY A 17 -8.78 -17.28 -32.39
C GLY A 17 -8.46 -16.04 -31.56
N TRP A 18 -8.71 -14.83 -32.07
CA TRP A 18 -8.49 -13.60 -31.30
C TRP A 18 -9.56 -13.38 -30.24
N VAL A 19 -10.82 -13.66 -30.58
CA VAL A 19 -11.92 -13.59 -29.61
C VAL A 19 -11.73 -14.60 -28.50
N VAL A 20 -11.42 -15.86 -28.84
CA VAL A 20 -11.16 -16.91 -27.85
C VAL A 20 -9.96 -16.56 -26.97
N GLY A 21 -8.86 -16.06 -27.54
CA GLY A 21 -7.69 -15.65 -26.75
C GLY A 21 -7.97 -14.51 -25.77
N LEU A 22 -8.76 -13.51 -26.18
CA LEU A 22 -9.18 -12.41 -25.31
C LEU A 22 -10.14 -12.86 -24.21
N LEU A 23 -11.09 -13.74 -24.54
CA LEU A 23 -12.00 -14.31 -23.56
C LEU A 23 -11.27 -15.24 -22.59
N ALA A 24 -10.27 -15.99 -23.04
CA ALA A 24 -9.44 -16.86 -22.21
C ALA A 24 -8.58 -16.10 -21.20
N ALA A 25 -8.28 -14.82 -21.43
CA ALA A 25 -7.56 -13.99 -20.47
C ALA A 25 -8.32 -13.85 -19.14
N ILE A 26 -9.66 -13.83 -19.16
CA ILE A 26 -10.51 -13.72 -17.96
C ILE A 26 -10.35 -14.94 -17.04
N PRO A 27 -10.68 -16.18 -17.45
CA PRO A 27 -10.51 -17.34 -16.60
C PRO A 27 -9.04 -17.59 -16.28
N LEU A 28 -8.09 -17.23 -17.15
CA LEU A 28 -6.67 -17.33 -16.82
C LEU A 28 -6.28 -16.42 -15.65
N THR A 29 -6.75 -15.17 -15.63
CA THR A 29 -6.52 -14.25 -14.50
C THR A 29 -7.19 -14.75 -13.22
N VAL A 30 -8.41 -15.28 -13.31
CA VAL A 30 -9.11 -15.86 -12.15
C VAL A 30 -8.37 -17.09 -11.62
N LEU A 31 -8.04 -18.06 -12.48
CA LEU A 31 -7.39 -19.32 -12.10
C LEU A 31 -6.01 -19.09 -11.48
N VAL A 32 -5.20 -18.20 -12.04
CA VAL A 32 -3.88 -17.88 -11.46
C VAL A 32 -4.04 -17.08 -10.16
N GLY A 33 -5.02 -16.17 -10.06
CA GLY A 33 -5.33 -15.48 -8.81
C GLY A 33 -5.74 -16.44 -7.67
N LEU A 34 -6.42 -17.54 -8.02
CA LEU A 34 -6.81 -18.58 -7.07
C LEU A 34 -5.64 -19.44 -6.55
N LEU A 35 -4.44 -19.39 -7.17
CA LEU A 35 -3.28 -20.15 -6.70
C LEU A 35 -2.81 -19.69 -5.32
N GLY A 36 -2.87 -18.39 -5.03
CA GLY A 36 -2.48 -17.82 -3.73
C GLY A 36 -3.33 -18.38 -2.58
N PRO A 37 -4.67 -18.27 -2.66
CA PRO A 37 -5.55 -18.94 -1.72
C PRO A 37 -5.34 -20.46 -1.72
N ALA A 38 -5.23 -21.13 -2.88
CA ALA A 38 -5.10 -22.59 -2.91
C ALA A 38 -3.86 -23.11 -2.17
N GLY A 39 -2.73 -22.40 -2.25
CA GLY A 39 -1.47 -22.76 -1.60
C GLY A 39 -1.33 -22.32 -0.15
N SER A 40 -2.32 -21.61 0.41
CA SER A 40 -2.27 -21.09 1.79
C SER A 40 -3.29 -21.75 2.71
N SER A 41 -2.86 -22.03 3.94
CA SER A 41 -3.69 -22.50 5.04
C SER A 41 -3.41 -21.64 6.26
N PHE A 42 -4.47 -21.18 6.92
CA PHE A 42 -4.37 -20.46 8.18
C PHE A 42 -4.90 -21.36 9.29
N GLN A 43 -4.05 -21.61 10.28
CA GLN A 43 -4.44 -22.23 11.54
C GLN A 43 -3.88 -21.33 12.63
N CYS A 44 -4.77 -20.68 13.36
CA CYS A 44 -4.41 -20.04 14.61
C CYS A 44 -5.25 -20.71 15.70
N ALA A 45 -4.58 -21.00 16.81
CA ALA A 45 -5.20 -21.52 18.01
C ALA A 45 -5.06 -20.43 19.07
N GLY A 46 -6.19 -19.95 19.60
CA GLY A 46 -6.17 -19.19 20.84
C GLY A 46 -5.61 -20.02 22.00
N PRO A 47 -5.42 -19.43 23.19
CA PRO A 47 -4.92 -20.13 24.39
C PRO A 47 -5.72 -21.41 24.75
N HIS A 48 -6.94 -21.56 24.23
CA HIS A 48 -7.82 -22.71 24.43
C HIS A 48 -8.09 -23.53 23.15
N GLY A 49 -7.24 -23.42 22.12
CA GLY A 49 -7.39 -24.19 20.88
C GLY A 49 -8.49 -23.71 19.94
N GLU A 50 -9.12 -22.57 20.24
CA GLU A 50 -10.17 -21.99 19.41
C GLU A 50 -9.59 -21.36 18.14
N SER A 51 -10.28 -21.52 17.02
CA SER A 51 -9.92 -20.81 15.79
C SER A 51 -10.13 -19.31 16.00
N CYS A 52 -9.12 -18.47 15.75
CA CYS A 52 -9.26 -17.01 15.71
C CYS A 52 -9.95 -16.52 14.43
N ALA A 53 -10.98 -17.24 13.99
CA ALA A 53 -11.85 -16.83 12.89
C ALA A 53 -12.48 -15.47 13.24
N ASN A 54 -12.51 -14.57 12.26
CA ASN A 54 -13.21 -13.29 12.33
C ASN A 54 -12.58 -12.21 13.25
N ARG A 55 -11.23 -12.09 13.29
CA ARG A 55 -10.57 -10.94 13.90
C ARG A 55 -10.83 -9.69 13.05
N THR A 56 -11.72 -8.82 13.51
CA THR A 56 -11.84 -7.49 12.93
C THR A 56 -10.59 -6.70 13.33
N LEU A 57 -9.88 -6.15 12.33
CA LEU A 57 -8.73 -5.30 12.61
C LEU A 57 -9.22 -4.07 13.39
N PRO A 58 -8.52 -3.66 14.47
CA PRO A 58 -8.84 -2.41 15.13
C PRO A 58 -8.79 -1.27 14.12
N THR A 59 -9.81 -0.41 14.17
CA THR A 59 -9.90 0.75 13.28
C THR A 59 -9.84 2.02 14.11
N GLY A 60 -9.07 2.98 13.62
CA GLY A 60 -9.04 4.32 14.20
C GLY A 60 -10.31 5.11 13.85
N PRO A 61 -10.39 6.38 14.31
CA PRO A 61 -11.55 7.24 14.10
C PRO A 61 -11.91 7.44 12.62
N ASP A 62 -10.90 7.40 11.74
CA ASP A 62 -11.04 7.60 10.30
C ASP A 62 -11.39 6.30 9.54
N GLY A 63 -11.60 5.19 10.27
CA GLY A 63 -11.87 3.86 9.69
C GLY A 63 -10.63 3.15 9.14
N THR A 64 -9.44 3.76 9.24
CA THR A 64 -8.17 3.12 8.86
C THR A 64 -7.79 2.04 9.88
N PRO A 65 -7.27 0.89 9.44
CA PRO A 65 -6.64 -0.09 10.33
C PRO A 65 -5.50 0.51 11.12
N VAL A 66 -5.44 0.23 12.41
CA VAL A 66 -4.43 0.78 13.33
C VAL A 66 -3.88 -0.30 14.24
N ARG A 67 -2.63 -0.11 14.65
CA ARG A 67 -2.06 -0.73 15.84
C ARG A 67 -2.23 0.28 16.98
N ASP A 68 -2.84 -0.18 18.05
CA ASP A 68 -3.08 0.59 19.27
C ASP A 68 -2.73 -0.32 20.44
N ASP A 69 -1.45 -0.71 20.46
CA ASP A 69 -0.84 -1.59 21.46
C ASP A 69 0.27 -0.83 22.17
N PHE A 70 0.05 -0.46 23.44
CA PHE A 70 1.02 0.32 24.21
C PHE A 70 0.74 0.26 25.71
N THR A 71 1.75 0.59 26.51
CA THR A 71 1.61 0.72 27.97
C THR A 71 1.20 2.14 28.33
N PHE A 72 0.07 2.28 29.02
CA PHE A 72 -0.53 3.56 29.36
C PHE A 72 -0.54 3.77 30.88
N VAL A 73 0.10 4.83 31.36
CA VAL A 73 0.07 5.27 32.75
C VAL A 73 -0.77 6.54 32.84
N HIS A 74 -1.99 6.43 33.35
CA HIS A 74 -3.03 7.45 33.13
C HIS A 74 -3.87 7.78 34.35
N ARG A 75 -4.51 8.95 34.27
CA ARG A 75 -5.52 9.49 35.17
C ARG A 75 -6.63 10.13 34.35
N THR A 76 -7.79 10.30 34.96
CA THR A 76 -8.93 10.95 34.29
C THR A 76 -8.80 12.47 34.37
N LEU A 77 -8.91 13.15 33.23
CA LEU A 77 -8.99 14.60 33.09
C LEU A 77 -10.39 15.00 32.62
N ALA A 78 -11.07 15.86 33.39
CA ALA A 78 -12.33 16.47 33.01
C ALA A 78 -12.13 17.87 32.41
N GLY A 79 -12.72 18.11 31.23
CA GLY A 79 -12.66 19.41 30.56
C GLY A 79 -11.26 19.79 30.07
N ASP A 80 -10.88 21.04 30.29
CA ASP A 80 -9.61 21.63 29.87
C ASP A 80 -8.49 21.27 30.84
N GLY A 81 -7.29 21.10 30.31
CA GLY A 81 -6.12 20.79 31.13
C GLY A 81 -4.86 20.61 30.32
N THR A 82 -3.75 20.47 31.03
CA THR A 82 -2.42 20.29 30.44
C THR A 82 -1.66 19.22 31.19
N ILE A 83 -0.85 18.45 30.46
CA ILE A 83 0.20 17.60 31.02
C ILE A 83 1.54 18.00 30.42
N THR A 84 2.56 18.11 31.27
CA THR A 84 3.95 18.35 30.90
C THR A 84 4.82 17.29 31.55
N ALA A 85 5.80 16.76 30.82
CA ALA A 85 6.78 15.82 31.35
C ALA A 85 8.13 16.02 30.65
N ARG A 86 9.23 15.72 31.36
CA ARG A 86 10.55 15.55 30.77
C ARG A 86 10.75 14.06 30.50
N VAL A 87 11.07 13.71 29.26
CA VAL A 87 11.36 12.34 28.83
C VAL A 87 12.86 12.19 28.67
N ALA A 88 13.47 11.27 29.41
CA ALA A 88 14.88 10.94 29.27
C ALA A 88 15.22 10.47 27.85
N PRO A 89 16.49 10.55 27.39
CA PRO A 89 16.89 9.95 26.12
C PRO A 89 16.52 8.47 26.05
N LEU A 90 16.07 8.02 24.88
CA LEU A 90 15.70 6.63 24.63
C LEU A 90 16.93 5.90 24.08
N GLU A 91 17.72 5.29 24.97
CA GLU A 91 18.93 4.54 24.61
C GLU A 91 18.58 3.14 24.10
N ASP A 92 19.33 2.63 23.11
CA ASP A 92 19.17 1.29 22.51
C ASP A 92 17.73 0.94 22.06
N ALA A 93 16.93 1.97 21.75
CA ALA A 93 15.53 1.83 21.37
C ALA A 93 15.37 1.65 19.85
N GLU A 94 14.30 0.95 19.44
CA GLU A 94 13.91 0.90 18.03
C GLU A 94 13.72 2.33 17.47
N PRO A 95 14.06 2.59 16.20
CA PRO A 95 14.01 3.93 15.61
C PRO A 95 12.68 4.67 15.80
N TRP A 96 11.58 3.90 15.80
CA TRP A 96 10.21 4.36 15.97
C TRP A 96 9.58 3.91 17.30
N ALA A 97 10.37 3.49 18.30
CA ALA A 97 9.90 3.41 19.68
C ALA A 97 9.46 4.79 20.15
N LYS A 98 8.41 4.88 20.96
CA LYS A 98 7.73 6.12 21.35
C LYS A 98 7.58 6.18 22.86
N ALA A 99 7.93 7.34 23.43
CA ALA A 99 7.66 7.65 24.83
C ALA A 99 7.23 9.11 24.96
N GLY A 100 6.17 9.38 25.69
CA GLY A 100 5.64 10.73 25.77
C GLY A 100 4.38 10.86 26.60
N VAL A 101 3.66 11.96 26.35
CA VAL A 101 2.36 12.26 26.97
C VAL A 101 1.24 12.12 25.95
N ILE A 102 0.10 11.62 26.39
CA ILE A 102 -1.06 11.33 25.54
C ILE A 102 -2.36 11.74 26.25
N LEU A 103 -3.28 12.32 25.49
CA LEU A 103 -4.69 12.51 25.85
C LEU A 103 -5.53 11.64 24.91
N LYS A 104 -6.19 10.63 25.45
CA LYS A 104 -6.95 9.62 24.70
C LYS A 104 -8.40 9.56 25.22
N GLN A 105 -9.37 9.43 24.31
CA GLN A 105 -10.79 9.42 24.68
C GLN A 105 -11.13 8.31 25.69
N SER A 106 -10.50 7.13 25.58
CA SER A 106 -10.65 6.02 26.52
C SER A 106 -9.54 4.99 26.32
N THR A 107 -9.37 4.05 27.25
CA THR A 107 -8.47 2.89 27.11
C THR A 107 -8.93 1.87 26.06
N LYS A 108 -10.04 2.11 25.36
CA LYS A 108 -10.50 1.25 24.27
C LYS A 108 -9.58 1.38 23.04
N VAL A 109 -9.18 0.22 22.51
CA VAL A 109 -8.41 0.10 21.26
C VAL A 109 -9.11 0.84 20.10
N GLY A 110 -8.34 1.65 19.37
CA GLY A 110 -8.80 2.45 18.23
C GLY A 110 -9.45 3.79 18.62
N SER A 111 -9.52 4.13 19.91
CA SER A 111 -10.11 5.40 20.35
C SER A 111 -9.27 6.62 19.92
N PRO A 112 -9.91 7.76 19.59
CA PRO A 112 -9.23 9.01 19.24
C PRO A 112 -8.25 9.48 20.32
N TYR A 113 -7.15 10.09 19.89
CA TYR A 113 -6.13 10.63 20.78
C TYR A 113 -5.28 11.73 20.13
N ALA A 114 -4.60 12.51 20.96
CA ALA A 114 -3.40 13.26 20.58
C ALA A 114 -2.26 12.94 21.55
N ALA A 115 -1.03 12.91 21.05
CA ALA A 115 0.17 12.63 21.81
C ALA A 115 1.31 13.55 21.41
N VAL A 116 2.17 13.88 22.37
CA VAL A 116 3.48 14.49 22.12
C VAL A 116 4.54 13.58 22.70
N LEU A 117 5.48 13.17 21.87
CA LEU A 117 6.37 12.05 22.16
C LEU A 117 7.77 12.28 21.63
N ARG A 118 8.75 11.65 22.27
CA ARG A 118 10.07 11.42 21.69
C ARG A 118 10.08 10.05 21.02
N THR A 119 10.85 9.95 19.95
CA THR A 119 11.12 8.69 19.25
C THR A 119 12.54 8.22 19.49
N GLY A 120 12.83 6.93 19.27
CA GLY A 120 14.19 6.37 19.41
C GLY A 120 15.23 7.12 18.58
N SER A 121 14.92 7.49 17.32
CA SER A 121 15.86 8.23 16.46
C SER A 121 15.24 9.28 15.51
N HIS A 122 13.93 9.54 15.58
CA HIS A 122 13.20 10.47 14.70
C HIS A 122 12.76 11.78 15.39
N GLY A 123 13.43 12.13 16.50
CA GLY A 123 13.20 13.35 17.27
C GLY A 123 11.87 13.38 18.03
N THR A 124 11.46 14.58 18.43
CA THR A 124 10.16 14.81 19.09
C THR A 124 9.07 15.01 18.05
N ARG A 125 7.86 14.51 18.30
CA ARG A 125 6.74 14.55 17.36
C ARG A 125 5.42 14.79 18.08
N MET A 126 4.46 15.32 17.33
CA MET A 126 3.05 15.33 17.71
C MET A 126 2.29 14.36 16.80
N GLN A 127 1.67 13.34 17.40
CA GLN A 127 0.88 12.34 16.68
C GLN A 127 -0.59 12.44 17.11
N GLN A 128 -1.50 12.23 16.17
CA GLN A 128 -2.94 12.28 16.43
C GLN A 128 -3.70 11.27 15.58
N ASN A 129 -4.70 10.62 16.19
CA ASN A 129 -5.57 9.63 15.56
C ASN A 129 -4.80 8.64 14.67
N PHE A 130 -3.63 8.19 15.13
CA PHE A 130 -2.71 7.24 14.47
C PHE A 130 -2.05 7.78 13.19
N THR A 131 -2.82 8.37 12.27
CA THR A 131 -2.39 8.73 10.92
C THR A 131 -1.74 10.10 10.82
N GLY A 132 -2.13 11.05 11.67
CA GLY A 132 -1.56 12.40 11.70
C GLY A 132 -0.28 12.42 12.52
N ASP A 133 0.78 12.95 11.94
CA ASP A 133 2.11 13.00 12.55
C ASP A 133 2.87 14.24 12.06
N THR A 134 3.38 15.03 13.01
CA THR A 134 4.10 16.29 12.75
C THR A 134 5.42 16.29 13.50
N ALA A 135 6.52 16.52 12.78
CA ALA A 135 7.85 16.61 13.37
C ALA A 135 7.99 17.89 14.21
N GLY A 136 8.52 17.74 15.42
CA GLY A 136 8.95 18.83 16.29
C GLY A 136 10.48 18.97 16.33
N PRO A 137 11.02 19.73 17.30
CA PRO A 137 12.46 19.85 17.50
C PRO A 137 13.12 18.50 17.81
N SER A 138 14.28 18.22 17.20
CA SER A 138 14.98 16.92 17.34
C SER A 138 15.52 16.68 18.75
N ASP A 139 15.99 17.74 19.41
CA ASP A 139 16.79 17.63 20.64
C ASP A 139 15.95 17.95 21.90
N ALA A 140 14.64 18.13 21.75
CA ALA A 140 13.75 18.43 22.87
C ALA A 140 13.59 17.20 23.78
N GLY A 141 13.81 17.41 25.08
CA GLY A 141 13.56 16.43 26.14
C GLY A 141 12.22 16.64 26.85
N TRP A 142 11.66 17.85 26.77
CA TRP A 142 10.40 18.21 27.41
C TRP A 142 9.25 18.19 26.42
N VAL A 143 8.15 17.56 26.82
CA VAL A 143 6.92 17.46 26.04
C VAL A 143 5.74 18.03 26.84
N ARG A 144 4.85 18.73 26.14
CA ARG A 144 3.62 19.29 26.71
C ARG A 144 2.45 19.08 25.76
N LEU A 145 1.33 18.65 26.31
CA LEU A 145 0.06 18.55 25.59
C LEU A 145 -1.02 19.29 26.37
N SER A 146 -1.60 20.31 25.73
CA SER A 146 -2.64 21.16 26.30
C SER A 146 -3.95 20.97 25.55
N ARG A 147 -5.05 20.86 26.31
CA ARG A 147 -6.41 20.76 25.81
C ARG A 147 -7.21 22.00 26.17
N LYS A 148 -7.89 22.57 25.18
CA LYS A 148 -8.88 23.64 25.35
C LYS A 148 -10.10 23.36 24.48
N GLY A 149 -11.18 22.90 25.08
CA GLY A 149 -12.33 22.33 24.38
C GLY A 149 -11.92 21.13 23.54
N ASN A 150 -12.04 21.27 22.21
CA ASN A 150 -11.65 20.25 21.22
C ASN A 150 -10.27 20.54 20.60
N THR A 151 -9.66 21.68 20.95
CA THR A 151 -8.34 22.07 20.45
C THR A 151 -7.25 21.46 21.33
N LEU A 152 -6.43 20.60 20.75
CA LEU A 152 -5.27 19.97 21.38
C LEU A 152 -4.01 20.58 20.79
N THR A 153 -3.15 21.16 21.63
CA THR A 153 -1.90 21.80 21.22
C THR A 153 -0.71 21.07 21.81
N GLY A 154 0.16 20.56 20.94
CA GLY A 154 1.40 19.92 21.33
C GLY A 154 2.57 20.89 21.26
N ALA A 155 3.41 20.89 22.29
CA ALA A 155 4.61 21.71 22.36
C ALA A 155 5.80 20.90 22.92
N ALA A 156 7.01 21.32 22.55
CA ALA A 156 8.25 20.72 23.00
C ALA A 156 9.26 21.78 23.43
N SER A 157 10.17 21.40 24.32
CA SER A 157 11.21 22.27 24.85
C SER A 157 12.51 21.51 25.13
N THR A 158 13.64 22.22 25.01
CA THR A 158 14.97 21.72 25.37
C THR A 158 15.34 22.03 26.81
N ASP A 159 14.75 23.06 27.41
CA ASP A 159 15.09 23.58 28.74
C ASP A 159 13.91 23.54 29.74
N GLY A 160 12.68 23.29 29.28
CA GLY A 160 11.47 23.32 30.09
C GLY A 160 10.85 24.72 30.25
N GLU A 161 11.54 25.77 29.78
CA GLU A 161 11.14 27.18 29.92
C GLU A 161 10.66 27.77 28.60
N HIS A 162 11.39 27.53 27.51
CA HIS A 162 11.06 28.03 26.17
C HIS A 162 10.38 26.93 25.35
N TRP A 163 9.11 27.17 25.02
CA TRP A 163 8.26 26.19 24.36
C TRP A 163 8.07 26.50 22.89
N THR A 164 8.33 25.50 22.04
CA THR A 164 8.02 25.53 20.62
C THR A 164 6.77 24.71 20.35
N THR A 165 5.73 25.31 19.79
CA THR A 165 4.53 24.58 19.34
C THR A 165 4.89 23.68 18.16
N ILE A 166 4.63 22.38 18.29
CA ILE A 166 4.81 21.40 17.22
C ILE A 166 3.60 21.43 16.29
N GLY A 167 2.39 21.47 16.85
CA GLY A 167 1.15 21.47 16.08
C GLY A 167 -0.09 21.65 16.95
N THR A 168 -1.22 21.77 16.26
CA THR A 168 -2.55 21.87 16.85
C THR A 168 -3.51 20.95 16.09
N ALA A 169 -4.36 20.23 16.82
CA ALA A 169 -5.37 19.32 16.28
C ALA A 169 -6.74 19.63 16.86
N GLU A 170 -7.79 19.57 16.03
CA GLU A 170 -9.18 19.67 16.45
C GLU A 170 -9.77 18.26 16.54
N ILE A 171 -9.98 17.76 17.77
CA ILE A 171 -10.47 16.40 18.03
C ILE A 171 -11.52 16.46 19.14
N ASP A 172 -12.71 15.93 18.86
CA ASP A 172 -13.73 15.73 19.88
C ASP A 172 -13.40 14.46 20.69
N LEU A 173 -12.77 14.67 21.85
CA LEU A 173 -12.48 13.59 22.80
C LEU A 173 -13.62 13.37 23.82
N GLY A 174 -14.70 14.15 23.78
CA GLY A 174 -15.76 14.13 24.81
C GLY A 174 -15.38 14.85 26.11
N ALA A 175 -16.29 14.94 27.07
CA ALA A 175 -16.11 15.77 28.28
C ALA A 175 -15.00 15.31 29.23
N THR A 176 -14.72 14.01 29.25
CA THR A 176 -13.71 13.36 30.10
C THR A 176 -12.80 12.51 29.25
N VAL A 177 -11.49 12.53 29.55
CA VAL A 177 -10.47 11.77 28.81
C VAL A 177 -9.54 11.07 29.78
N GLU A 178 -8.88 10.02 29.29
CA GLU A 178 -7.74 9.42 29.97
C GLU A 178 -6.47 10.10 29.47
N ALA A 179 -5.68 10.64 30.39
CA ALA A 179 -4.50 11.42 30.07
C ALA A 179 -3.31 10.98 30.92
N GLY A 180 -2.11 11.00 30.34
CA GLY A 180 -0.95 10.51 31.07
C GLY A 180 0.28 10.25 30.21
N MET A 181 1.16 9.41 30.73
CA MET A 181 2.40 8.98 30.08
C MET A 181 2.18 7.66 29.35
N PHE A 182 2.90 7.46 28.26
CA PHE A 182 2.82 6.20 27.53
C PHE A 182 4.16 5.80 26.93
N VAL A 183 4.34 4.49 26.74
CA VAL A 183 5.51 3.88 26.10
C VAL A 183 5.06 2.78 25.14
N SER A 184 5.64 2.77 23.95
CA SER A 184 5.46 1.71 22.94
C SER A 184 6.76 1.44 22.21
N SER A 185 7.05 0.18 21.91
CA SER A 185 8.22 -0.24 21.12
C SER A 185 7.79 -1.17 19.99
N PRO A 186 7.83 -0.71 18.72
CA PRO A 186 7.41 -1.53 17.59
C PRO A 186 8.34 -2.73 17.43
N ALA A 187 7.83 -3.84 16.88
CA ALA A 187 8.66 -5.00 16.58
C ALA A 187 9.83 -4.63 15.65
N HIS A 188 10.98 -5.26 15.87
CA HIS A 188 12.10 -5.19 14.95
C HIS A 188 11.74 -5.97 13.69
N GLU A 189 11.97 -5.38 12.52
CA GLU A 189 11.79 -6.03 11.22
C GLU A 189 12.91 -5.56 10.27
N GLU A 190 13.84 -6.45 9.94
CA GLU A 190 14.85 -6.27 8.91
C GLU A 190 14.76 -7.39 7.87
N ILE A 191 14.45 -7.03 6.62
CA ILE A 191 14.34 -8.00 5.52
C ILE A 191 15.47 -7.76 4.52
N THR A 192 16.40 -8.70 4.45
CA THR A 192 17.46 -8.71 3.44
C THR A 192 17.10 -9.64 2.29
N ARG A 193 17.14 -9.13 1.06
CA ARG A 193 16.83 -9.90 -0.17
C ARG A 193 18.06 -10.02 -1.06
N SER A 194 18.40 -11.26 -1.43
CA SER A 194 19.51 -11.56 -2.33
C SER A 194 19.15 -12.70 -3.28
N PHE A 195 18.90 -12.35 -4.55
CA PHE A 195 18.79 -13.27 -5.68
C PHE A 195 18.05 -14.60 -5.41
N GLY A 196 16.78 -14.51 -5.01
CA GLY A 196 15.93 -15.66 -4.69
C GLY A 196 16.04 -16.18 -3.25
N ASN A 197 16.90 -15.56 -2.43
CA ASN A 197 16.93 -15.74 -0.98
C ASN A 197 16.32 -14.53 -0.28
N ILE A 198 15.52 -14.80 0.75
CA ILE A 198 14.96 -13.82 1.67
C ILE A 198 15.45 -14.23 3.05
N GLN A 199 16.14 -13.32 3.74
CA GLN A 199 16.47 -13.43 5.14
C GLN A 199 15.65 -12.38 5.89
N GLU A 200 14.95 -12.83 6.92
CA GLU A 200 14.11 -12.00 7.77
C GLU A 200 14.66 -12.11 9.18
N ASP A 201 15.10 -10.98 9.73
CA ASP A 201 15.41 -10.82 11.14
C ASP A 201 14.28 -10.00 11.75
N SER A 202 13.49 -10.63 12.61
CA SER A 202 12.35 -9.98 13.24
C SER A 202 12.13 -10.49 14.65
N GLY A 203 11.63 -9.61 15.51
CA GLY A 203 11.42 -9.96 16.91
C GLY A 203 10.63 -8.91 17.69
N PRO A 204 9.98 -9.32 18.79
CA PRO A 204 9.39 -8.36 19.72
C PRO A 204 10.50 -7.52 20.35
N THR A 205 10.20 -6.25 20.61
CA THR A 205 11.10 -5.32 21.31
C THR A 205 10.35 -4.70 22.48
N GLN A 206 11.11 -4.13 23.41
CA GLN A 206 10.57 -3.47 24.60
C GLN A 206 11.39 -2.21 24.88
N LEU A 207 10.73 -1.20 25.41
CA LEU A 207 11.36 0.06 25.81
C LEU A 207 11.01 0.36 27.26
N THR A 208 11.99 0.75 28.06
CA THR A 208 11.76 1.40 29.35
C THR A 208 12.14 2.87 29.22
N ALA A 209 11.18 3.78 29.39
CA ALA A 209 11.40 5.21 29.34
C ALA A 209 11.24 5.82 30.74
N THR A 210 12.09 6.79 31.05
CA THR A 210 12.06 7.52 32.32
C THR A 210 11.44 8.90 32.11
N PHE A 211 10.51 9.26 32.99
CA PHE A 211 9.80 10.52 32.98
C PHE A 211 10.04 11.27 34.29
N ASP A 212 10.53 12.49 34.18
CA ASP A 212 10.76 13.41 35.30
C ASP A 212 9.84 14.64 35.18
N ASP A 213 9.71 15.39 36.27
CA ASP A 213 9.02 16.68 36.31
C ASP A 213 7.61 16.64 35.73
N VAL A 214 6.88 15.54 36.01
CA VAL A 214 5.51 15.35 35.54
C VAL A 214 4.58 16.32 36.26
N THR A 215 4.05 17.28 35.51
CA THR A 215 3.15 18.32 36.03
C THR A 215 1.83 18.32 35.27
N THR A 216 0.74 18.51 36.02
CA THR A 216 -0.63 18.49 35.51
C THR A 216 -1.37 19.76 35.93
N ASP A 217 -2.14 20.33 35.01
CA ASP A 217 -3.04 21.47 35.25
C ASP A 217 -4.45 21.14 34.75
N GLY A 218 -5.49 21.61 35.45
CA GLY A 218 -6.90 21.29 35.18
C GLY A 218 -7.54 20.33 36.21
N ASP A 219 -8.71 19.79 35.87
CA ASP A 219 -9.49 18.92 36.76
C ASP A 219 -9.09 17.44 36.61
N TRP A 220 -7.96 17.08 37.23
CA TRP A 220 -7.40 15.72 37.24
C TRP A 220 -7.86 14.94 38.47
N THR A 221 -8.40 13.74 38.27
CA THR A 221 -8.96 12.90 39.33
C THR A 221 -8.33 11.50 39.35
N GLY A 222 -8.36 10.86 40.52
CA GLY A 222 -7.78 9.54 40.77
C GLY A 222 -6.25 9.54 40.92
N ASP A 223 -5.71 8.38 41.29
CA ASP A 223 -4.27 8.08 41.32
C ASP A 223 -3.79 7.56 39.95
N TRP A 224 -2.49 7.56 39.70
CA TRP A 224 -1.91 6.99 38.48
C TRP A 224 -2.22 5.50 38.37
N GLN A 225 -2.77 5.09 37.24
CA GLN A 225 -3.12 3.69 36.94
C GLN A 225 -2.39 3.21 35.69
N HIS A 226 -2.11 1.91 35.65
CA HIS A 226 -1.53 1.24 34.49
C HIS A 226 -2.61 0.46 33.74
N THR A 227 -2.64 0.63 32.43
CA THR A 227 -3.39 -0.20 31.50
C THR A 227 -2.50 -0.52 30.29
N ASP A 228 -2.38 -1.79 29.94
CA ASP A 228 -1.88 -2.16 28.61
C ASP A 228 -3.05 -2.11 27.63
N VAL A 229 -3.02 -1.11 26.74
CA VAL A 229 -4.03 -0.94 25.70
C VAL A 229 -3.70 -1.89 24.58
N GLY A 230 -4.66 -2.71 24.12
CA GLY A 230 -4.54 -3.54 22.91
C GLY A 230 -3.69 -4.82 23.00
N GLY A 231 -2.63 -4.81 23.81
CA GLY A 231 -1.76 -5.95 24.06
C GLY A 231 -2.35 -6.97 25.05
N GLU A 232 -1.80 -8.19 25.05
CA GLU A 232 -2.01 -9.11 26.18
C GLU A 232 -1.23 -8.58 27.40
N PRO A 233 -1.80 -8.64 28.62
CA PRO A 233 -1.11 -8.23 29.83
C PRO A 233 0.23 -8.96 29.95
N ASP A 234 1.32 -8.22 30.09
CA ASP A 234 2.64 -8.77 30.36
C ASP A 234 3.04 -8.49 31.80
N ALA A 235 3.73 -9.43 32.43
CA ALA A 235 4.33 -9.18 33.73
C ALA A 235 5.51 -8.20 33.64
N GLU A 236 6.10 -8.06 32.45
CA GLU A 236 7.22 -7.15 32.18
C GLU A 236 6.79 -5.75 31.77
N THR A 237 5.51 -5.51 31.45
CA THR A 237 4.97 -4.15 31.21
C THR A 237 4.46 -3.54 32.51
N GLY A 238 4.58 -2.21 32.63
CA GLY A 238 4.11 -1.50 33.81
C GLY A 238 4.88 -0.22 34.09
N PHE A 239 4.80 0.25 35.33
CA PHE A 239 5.56 1.41 35.79
C PHE A 239 6.01 1.30 37.25
N THR A 240 7.08 2.01 37.56
CA THR A 240 7.51 2.29 38.94
C THR A 240 7.54 3.80 39.15
N ASP A 241 7.17 4.25 40.35
CA ASP A 241 7.25 5.66 40.78
C ASP A 241 8.24 5.75 41.94
N SER A 242 9.34 6.46 41.72
CA SER A 242 10.37 6.74 42.72
C SER A 242 10.41 8.23 43.00
N ALA A 243 9.52 8.72 43.85
CA ALA A 243 9.45 10.12 44.30
C ALA A 243 9.25 11.14 43.15
N GLY A 244 8.39 10.80 42.18
CA GLY A 244 8.05 11.69 41.05
C GLY A 244 8.85 11.44 39.77
N GLU A 245 9.81 10.52 39.80
CA GLU A 245 10.45 9.91 38.64
C GLU A 245 9.71 8.62 38.28
N PHE A 246 9.14 8.56 37.08
CA PHE A 246 8.40 7.40 36.59
C PHE A 246 9.25 6.62 35.60
N ALA A 247 9.51 5.34 35.87
CA ALA A 247 10.04 4.43 34.86
C ALA A 247 8.89 3.59 34.29
N VAL A 248 8.60 3.73 33.00
CA VAL A 248 7.49 3.06 32.31
C VAL A 248 8.06 2.11 31.27
N THR A 249 7.68 0.85 31.35
CA THR A 249 8.13 -0.20 30.44
C THR A 249 6.97 -0.64 29.55
N GLY A 250 7.15 -0.57 28.24
CA GLY A 250 6.12 -0.88 27.26
C GLY A 250 6.63 -1.54 25.98
N ARG A 251 5.68 -2.15 25.26
CA ARG A 251 5.87 -2.82 23.97
C ARG A 251 4.72 -2.45 23.03
N GLY A 252 4.78 -2.94 21.79
CA GLY A 252 3.72 -2.71 20.81
C GLY A 252 3.91 -1.38 20.05
N ASP A 253 2.90 -0.98 19.29
CA ASP A 253 2.96 0.29 18.56
C ASP A 253 1.60 0.99 18.55
N ILE A 254 1.66 2.32 18.53
CA ILE A 254 0.54 3.24 18.33
C ILE A 254 0.70 3.94 16.96
N ALA A 255 0.20 3.31 15.90
CA ALA A 255 0.41 3.77 14.53
C ALA A 255 -0.62 3.19 13.54
N PRO A 256 -0.70 3.71 12.30
CA PRO A 256 -1.49 3.08 11.25
C PRO A 256 -0.93 1.68 10.97
N MET A 257 -1.82 0.72 10.76
CA MET A 257 -1.38 -0.61 10.38
C MET A 257 -1.01 -0.59 8.89
N VAL A 258 0.25 -0.87 8.62
CA VAL A 258 0.77 -1.14 7.27
C VAL A 258 0.80 -2.64 7.04
N PHE A 259 0.62 -3.05 5.79
CA PHE A 259 0.87 -4.44 5.41
C PHE A 259 2.37 -4.72 5.44
N SER A 260 2.79 -5.71 6.22
CA SER A 260 4.14 -6.28 6.21
C SER A 260 4.06 -7.74 5.73
N GLY A 261 5.02 -8.17 4.91
CA GLY A 261 5.09 -9.54 4.39
C GLY A 261 5.11 -10.55 5.53
N GLY A 262 4.24 -11.56 5.49
CA GLY A 262 4.05 -12.51 6.59
C GLY A 262 2.84 -12.21 7.50
N SER A 263 2.20 -11.04 7.34
CA SER A 263 0.98 -10.69 8.09
C SER A 263 -0.19 -11.64 7.79
N LEU A 264 -1.03 -11.85 8.80
CA LEU A 264 -2.32 -12.56 8.73
C LEU A 264 -3.38 -11.84 7.88
N THR A 265 -3.04 -10.65 7.38
CA THR A 265 -3.92 -9.77 6.62
C THR A 265 -3.67 -9.95 5.13
N LYS A 266 -4.71 -9.85 4.29
CA LYS A 266 -4.59 -9.83 2.83
C LYS A 266 -5.07 -8.49 2.27
N THR A 267 -4.41 -8.03 1.21
CA THR A 267 -4.75 -6.79 0.51
C THR A 267 -5.42 -7.09 -0.83
N VAL A 268 -6.09 -6.10 -1.41
CA VAL A 268 -6.76 -6.27 -2.72
C VAL A 268 -5.76 -6.62 -3.82
N GLU A 269 -4.52 -6.12 -3.73
CA GLU A 269 -3.45 -6.40 -4.71
C GLU A 269 -3.07 -7.88 -4.72
N ASN A 270 -3.05 -8.54 -3.55
CA ASN A 270 -2.73 -9.97 -3.46
C ASN A 270 -3.72 -10.83 -4.25
N THR A 271 -4.97 -10.37 -4.39
CA THR A 271 -5.99 -11.07 -5.20
C THR A 271 -5.72 -10.95 -6.70
N LEU A 272 -5.02 -9.91 -7.13
CA LEU A 272 -4.79 -9.56 -8.53
C LEU A 272 -3.47 -10.07 -9.10
N VAL A 273 -2.75 -10.93 -8.37
CA VAL A 273 -1.53 -11.58 -8.86
C VAL A 273 -1.79 -12.28 -10.20
N GLY A 274 -2.96 -12.87 -10.44
CA GLY A 274 -3.32 -13.45 -11.74
C GLY A 274 -3.42 -12.47 -12.92
N GLY A 275 -3.36 -11.16 -12.67
CA GLY A 275 -3.41 -10.12 -13.68
C GLY A 275 -2.30 -10.24 -14.73
N PHE A 276 -1.08 -10.64 -14.33
CA PHE A 276 0.02 -10.82 -15.30
C PHE A 276 -0.28 -11.92 -16.32
N ALA A 277 -0.96 -12.99 -15.90
CA ALA A 277 -1.25 -14.14 -16.77
C ALA A 277 -2.28 -13.76 -17.84
N GLY A 278 -3.36 -13.09 -17.45
CA GLY A 278 -4.31 -12.52 -18.41
C GLY A 278 -3.67 -11.47 -19.32
N LEU A 279 -2.75 -10.65 -18.79
CA LEU A 279 -2.01 -9.68 -19.58
C LEU A 279 -1.16 -10.35 -20.67
N ILE A 280 -0.49 -11.48 -20.37
CA ILE A 280 0.24 -12.26 -21.40
C ILE A 280 -0.71 -12.66 -22.53
N ALA A 281 -1.88 -13.22 -22.22
CA ALA A 281 -2.86 -13.62 -23.23
C ALA A 281 -3.30 -12.43 -24.10
N VAL A 282 -3.56 -11.27 -23.48
CA VAL A 282 -3.89 -10.02 -24.18
C VAL A 282 -2.74 -9.56 -25.08
N LEU A 283 -1.50 -9.55 -24.59
CA LEU A 283 -0.31 -9.14 -25.34
C LEU A 283 -0.08 -10.03 -26.57
N VAL A 284 -0.29 -11.34 -26.43
CA VAL A 284 -0.21 -12.29 -27.54
C VAL A 284 -1.26 -11.98 -28.61
N VAL A 285 -2.52 -11.79 -28.22
CA VAL A 285 -3.60 -11.48 -29.18
C VAL A 285 -3.37 -10.11 -29.84
N ALA A 286 -3.02 -9.08 -29.07
CA ALA A 286 -2.74 -7.73 -29.58
C ALA A 286 -1.59 -7.74 -30.61
N THR A 287 -0.55 -8.53 -30.33
CA THR A 287 0.56 -8.73 -31.26
C THR A 287 0.12 -9.45 -32.53
N MET A 288 -0.65 -10.54 -32.41
CA MET A 288 -1.14 -11.31 -33.56
C MET A 288 -2.13 -10.51 -34.43
N PHE A 289 -2.91 -9.61 -33.82
CA PHE A 289 -3.87 -8.74 -34.51
C PHE A 289 -3.21 -7.92 -35.63
N VAL A 290 -1.96 -7.49 -35.41
CA VAL A 290 -1.15 -6.69 -36.33
C VAL A 290 -0.19 -7.55 -37.16
N THR A 291 0.56 -8.44 -36.51
CA THR A 291 1.61 -9.23 -37.18
C THR A 291 1.02 -10.29 -38.12
N GLY A 292 -0.21 -10.74 -37.86
CA GLY A 292 -0.95 -11.63 -38.76
C GLY A 292 -1.25 -11.00 -40.13
N GLU A 293 -1.42 -9.67 -40.19
CA GLU A 293 -1.60 -8.97 -41.47
C GLU A 293 -0.29 -8.89 -42.26
N HIS A 294 0.83 -8.64 -41.56
CA HIS A 294 2.15 -8.60 -42.18
C HIS A 294 2.53 -9.96 -42.75
N ARG A 295 2.29 -11.04 -42.00
CA ARG A 295 2.59 -12.41 -42.43
C ARG A 295 1.80 -12.82 -43.68
N ARG A 296 0.57 -12.32 -43.84
CA ARG A 296 -0.32 -12.64 -44.97
C ARG A 296 -0.26 -11.60 -46.10
N GLY A 297 0.58 -10.57 -45.99
CA GLY A 297 0.67 -9.47 -46.96
C GLY A 297 -0.56 -8.55 -47.02
N LEU A 298 -1.54 -8.74 -46.13
CA LEU A 298 -2.81 -8.00 -46.12
C LEU A 298 -2.65 -6.54 -45.69
N ILE A 299 -1.48 -6.15 -45.16
CA ILE A 299 -1.28 -4.75 -44.78
C ILE A 299 -1.22 -3.83 -46.00
N ARG A 300 -0.76 -4.33 -47.15
CA ARG A 300 -0.72 -3.57 -48.41
C ARG A 300 -2.12 -3.20 -48.87
N THR A 301 -3.08 -4.12 -48.77
CA THR A 301 -4.47 -3.87 -49.17
C THR A 301 -5.16 -2.91 -48.20
N SER A 302 -4.93 -3.04 -46.89
CA SER A 302 -5.45 -2.11 -45.88
C SER A 302 -4.92 -0.69 -46.07
N LEU A 303 -3.64 -0.54 -46.42
CA LEU A 303 -3.00 0.76 -46.69
C LEU A 303 -3.42 1.35 -48.04
N ALA A 304 -3.67 0.51 -49.06
CA ALA A 304 -4.20 0.96 -50.35
C ALA A 304 -5.63 1.49 -50.21
N ALA A 305 -6.47 0.85 -49.39
CA ALA A 305 -7.83 1.31 -49.12
C ALA A 305 -7.88 2.58 -48.25
N ASN A 306 -6.83 2.88 -47.48
CA ASN A 306 -6.77 4.05 -46.61
C ASN A 306 -5.41 4.76 -46.67
N PRO A 307 -5.27 5.79 -47.52
CA PRO A 307 -3.98 6.47 -47.74
C PRO A 307 -3.44 7.20 -46.50
N ARG A 308 -4.30 7.52 -45.51
CA ARG A 308 -3.88 8.15 -44.24
C ARG A 308 -3.37 7.09 -43.26
N ARG A 309 -2.14 6.61 -43.47
CA ARG A 309 -1.49 5.51 -42.72
C ARG A 309 -1.56 5.65 -41.19
N GLY A 310 -1.48 6.86 -40.65
CA GLY A 310 -1.60 7.11 -39.20
C GLY A 310 -3.00 6.89 -38.61
N ARG A 311 -4.06 7.08 -39.40
CA ARG A 311 -5.45 6.84 -38.96
C ARG A 311 -5.75 5.35 -38.81
N LEU A 312 -5.12 4.51 -39.62
CA LEU A 312 -5.24 3.06 -39.51
C LEU A 312 -4.61 2.56 -38.20
N LEU A 313 -3.40 3.01 -37.89
CA LEU A 313 -2.73 2.67 -36.63
C LEU A 313 -3.55 3.10 -35.41
N ALA A 314 -4.07 4.33 -35.42
CA ALA A 314 -4.95 4.81 -34.36
C ALA A 314 -6.24 3.98 -34.23
N ALA A 315 -6.85 3.56 -35.34
CA ALA A 315 -8.04 2.72 -35.31
C ALA A 315 -7.76 1.33 -34.71
N LYS A 316 -6.64 0.70 -35.08
CA LYS A 316 -6.20 -0.57 -34.50
C LYS A 316 -5.92 -0.45 -33.01
N GLY A 317 -5.22 0.61 -32.60
CA GLY A 317 -4.95 0.91 -31.19
C GLY A 317 -6.25 1.10 -30.39
N ILE A 318 -7.19 1.91 -30.89
CA ILE A 318 -8.47 2.17 -30.20
C ILE A 318 -9.29 0.89 -30.04
N VAL A 319 -9.43 0.08 -31.09
CA VAL A 319 -10.20 -1.16 -31.02
C VAL A 319 -9.56 -2.16 -30.07
N MET A 320 -8.27 -2.42 -30.21
CA MET A 320 -7.58 -3.40 -29.37
C MET A 320 -7.50 -2.93 -27.92
N GLY A 321 -7.12 -1.68 -27.69
CA GLY A 321 -7.05 -1.09 -26.35
C GLY A 321 -8.40 -1.05 -25.65
N GLY A 322 -9.48 -0.71 -26.37
CA GLY A 322 -10.83 -0.69 -25.82
C GLY A 322 -11.33 -2.08 -25.40
N VAL A 323 -11.07 -3.12 -26.21
CA VAL A 323 -11.46 -4.50 -25.86
C VAL A 323 -10.62 -5.03 -24.71
N SER A 324 -9.31 -4.82 -24.74
CA SER A 324 -8.42 -5.23 -23.66
C SER A 324 -8.75 -4.52 -22.35
N PHE A 325 -9.18 -3.26 -22.39
CA PHE A 325 -9.69 -2.55 -21.23
C PHE A 325 -10.90 -3.25 -20.61
N VAL A 326 -11.92 -3.57 -21.43
CA VAL A 326 -13.12 -4.28 -20.95
C VAL A 326 -12.76 -5.66 -20.39
N VAL A 327 -11.88 -6.40 -21.07
CA VAL A 327 -11.38 -7.70 -20.59
C VAL A 327 -10.69 -7.57 -19.23
N GLY A 328 -9.83 -6.56 -19.05
CA GLY A 328 -9.14 -6.32 -17.77
C GLY A 328 -10.10 -5.92 -16.64
N VAL A 329 -11.09 -5.07 -16.92
CA VAL A 329 -12.13 -4.70 -15.94
C VAL A 329 -12.95 -5.92 -15.51
N VAL A 330 -13.39 -6.74 -16.47
CA VAL A 330 -14.17 -7.95 -16.17
C VAL A 330 -13.32 -8.98 -15.41
N ALA A 331 -12.07 -9.18 -15.83
CA ALA A 331 -11.15 -10.09 -15.13
C ALA A 331 -10.92 -9.65 -13.68
N ALA A 332 -10.54 -8.40 -13.44
CA ALA A 332 -10.32 -7.88 -12.09
C ALA A 332 -11.61 -7.88 -11.25
N GLY A 333 -12.74 -7.47 -11.85
CA GLY A 333 -14.04 -7.44 -11.17
C GLY A 333 -14.58 -8.81 -10.79
N LEU A 334 -14.15 -9.89 -11.46
CA LEU A 334 -14.46 -11.26 -11.07
C LEU A 334 -13.43 -11.80 -10.06
N THR A 335 -12.14 -11.56 -10.29
CA THR A 335 -11.08 -12.13 -9.44
C THR A 335 -11.14 -11.61 -8.01
N VAL A 336 -11.30 -10.30 -7.81
CA VAL A 336 -11.32 -9.68 -6.46
C VAL A 336 -12.35 -10.34 -5.55
N PRO A 337 -13.67 -10.33 -5.85
CA PRO A 337 -14.67 -10.90 -4.94
C PRO A 337 -14.55 -12.42 -4.77
N ILE A 338 -14.12 -13.15 -5.81
CA ILE A 338 -13.95 -14.61 -5.73
C ILE A 338 -12.80 -14.97 -4.78
N VAL A 339 -11.66 -14.32 -4.94
CA VAL A 339 -10.47 -14.58 -4.12
C VAL A 339 -10.71 -14.13 -2.68
N GLU A 340 -11.28 -12.93 -2.48
CA GLU A 340 -11.63 -12.43 -1.14
C GLU A 340 -12.58 -13.36 -0.39
N ALA A 341 -13.62 -13.88 -1.06
CA ALA A 341 -14.57 -14.79 -0.44
C ALA A 341 -13.89 -16.10 0.01
N LEU A 342 -12.96 -16.61 -0.79
CA LEU A 342 -12.20 -17.81 -0.46
C LEU A 342 -11.20 -17.58 0.68
N GLU A 343 -10.52 -16.43 0.71
CA GLU A 343 -9.61 -16.07 1.79
C GLU A 343 -10.35 -15.86 3.11
N LYS A 344 -11.51 -15.18 3.09
CA LYS A 344 -12.40 -15.05 4.26
C LYS A 344 -12.89 -16.41 4.74
N ALA A 345 -13.27 -17.31 3.84
CA ALA A 345 -13.67 -18.68 4.20
C ALA A 345 -12.54 -19.48 4.86
N LYS A 346 -11.28 -19.13 4.59
CA LYS A 346 -10.09 -19.70 5.23
C LYS A 346 -9.68 -18.99 6.53
N GLY A 347 -10.39 -17.94 6.93
CA GLY A 347 -10.12 -17.21 8.17
C GLY A 347 -9.10 -16.07 8.05
N PHE A 348 -8.64 -15.73 6.85
CA PHE A 348 -7.78 -14.56 6.66
C PHE A 348 -8.57 -13.26 6.87
N SER A 349 -7.93 -12.28 7.51
CA SER A 349 -8.49 -10.93 7.65
C SER A 349 -8.15 -10.13 6.39
N LEU A 350 -9.14 -9.44 5.81
CA LEU A 350 -8.87 -8.54 4.69
C LEU A 350 -8.66 -7.13 5.20
N PHE A 351 -7.68 -6.43 4.63
CA PHE A 351 -7.49 -5.02 4.91
C PHE A 351 -8.74 -4.26 4.45
N PRO A 352 -9.47 -3.56 5.35
CA PRO A 352 -10.70 -2.87 4.99
C PRO A 352 -10.40 -1.83 3.92
N THR A 353 -11.00 -2.03 2.77
CA THR A 353 -10.76 -1.23 1.58
C THR A 353 -12.07 -0.59 1.16
N SER A 354 -12.05 0.73 0.92
CA SER A 354 -13.26 1.44 0.50
C SER A 354 -13.74 0.93 -0.86
N THR A 355 -15.06 0.95 -1.10
CA THR A 355 -15.64 0.59 -2.40
C THR A 355 -15.07 1.43 -3.55
N PHE A 356 -14.75 2.70 -3.29
CA PHE A 356 -14.12 3.58 -4.27
C PHE A 356 -12.69 3.11 -4.62
N THR A 357 -11.92 2.68 -3.62
CA THR A 357 -10.57 2.12 -3.84
C THR A 357 -10.64 0.84 -4.66
N VAL A 358 -11.58 -0.08 -4.35
CA VAL A 358 -11.78 -1.30 -5.14
C VAL A 358 -12.12 -0.98 -6.59
N LEU A 359 -13.06 -0.04 -6.82
CA LEU A 359 -13.43 0.38 -8.17
C LEU A 359 -12.24 0.98 -8.93
N ARG A 360 -11.44 1.83 -8.27
CA ARG A 360 -10.22 2.41 -8.84
C ARG A 360 -9.22 1.33 -9.26
N VAL A 361 -9.03 0.31 -8.42
CA VAL A 361 -8.11 -0.82 -8.71
C VAL A 361 -8.61 -1.67 -9.89
N VAL A 362 -9.91 -1.96 -9.95
CA VAL A 362 -10.54 -2.72 -11.06
C VAL A 362 -10.43 -1.95 -12.38
N VAL A 363 -10.80 -0.66 -12.38
CA VAL A 363 -10.69 0.20 -13.56
C VAL A 363 -9.22 0.40 -13.96
N GLY A 364 -8.34 0.58 -12.98
CA GLY A 364 -6.89 0.69 -13.17
C GLY A 364 -6.29 -0.54 -13.86
N THR A 365 -6.70 -1.74 -13.44
CA THR A 365 -6.29 -3.00 -14.09
C THR A 365 -6.79 -3.08 -15.53
N GLY A 366 -8.01 -2.62 -15.80
CA GLY A 366 -8.50 -2.41 -17.16
C GLY A 366 -7.61 -1.47 -17.97
N LEU A 367 -7.26 -0.31 -17.42
CA LEU A 367 -6.40 0.68 -18.09
C LEU A 367 -5.02 0.11 -18.41
N LEU A 368 -4.41 -0.63 -17.47
CA LEU A 368 -3.17 -1.38 -17.68
C LEU A 368 -3.29 -2.29 -18.91
N PHE A 369 -4.32 -3.12 -18.99
CA PHE A 369 -4.54 -4.06 -20.10
C PHE A 369 -4.75 -3.31 -21.42
N GLY A 370 -5.53 -2.24 -21.40
CA GLY A 370 -5.84 -1.43 -22.57
C GLY A 370 -4.59 -0.76 -23.17
N VAL A 371 -3.81 -0.06 -22.35
CA VAL A 371 -2.61 0.65 -22.82
C VAL A 371 -1.48 -0.32 -23.19
N ALA A 372 -1.32 -1.42 -22.45
CA ALA A 372 -0.36 -2.46 -22.81
C ALA A 372 -0.69 -3.11 -24.17
N ALA A 373 -1.98 -3.32 -24.48
CA ALA A 373 -2.40 -3.79 -25.79
C ALA A 373 -2.10 -2.78 -26.91
N VAL A 374 -2.28 -1.48 -26.66
CA VAL A 374 -1.90 -0.40 -27.59
C VAL A 374 -0.39 -0.39 -27.84
N LEU A 375 0.41 -0.54 -26.78
CA LEU A 375 1.86 -0.65 -26.88
C LEU A 375 2.27 -1.88 -27.72
N ALA A 376 1.66 -3.04 -27.48
CA ALA A 376 1.91 -4.25 -28.26
C ALA A 376 1.55 -4.09 -29.74
N VAL A 377 0.44 -3.39 -30.05
CA VAL A 377 0.07 -3.04 -31.43
C VAL A 377 1.14 -2.15 -32.07
N ALA A 378 1.62 -1.12 -31.36
CA ALA A 378 2.64 -0.20 -31.87
C ALA A 378 3.99 -0.89 -32.11
N VAL A 379 4.45 -1.71 -31.17
CA VAL A 379 5.70 -2.47 -31.30
C VAL A 379 5.58 -3.56 -32.38
N GLY A 380 4.41 -4.21 -32.49
CA GLY A 380 4.13 -5.18 -33.56
C GLY A 380 4.21 -4.55 -34.96
N MET A 381 3.79 -3.30 -35.11
CA MET A 381 3.97 -2.53 -36.35
C MET A 381 5.44 -2.23 -36.66
N LEU A 382 6.26 -1.99 -35.64
CA LEU A 382 7.68 -1.68 -35.79
C LEU A 382 8.50 -2.92 -36.16
N LEU A 383 8.30 -4.02 -35.42
CA LEU A 383 9.10 -5.24 -35.55
C LEU A 383 8.62 -6.15 -36.68
N ARG A 384 7.33 -6.12 -37.03
CA ARG A 384 6.70 -6.95 -38.08
C ARG A 384 6.86 -8.47 -37.89
N ARG A 385 7.37 -8.91 -36.73
CA ARG A 385 7.61 -10.31 -36.34
C ARG A 385 6.83 -10.64 -35.09
N GLY A 386 5.93 -11.62 -35.17
CA GLY A 386 5.05 -12.02 -34.06
C GLY A 386 5.83 -12.45 -32.82
N ALA A 387 6.68 -13.48 -32.95
CA ALA A 387 7.45 -14.02 -31.82
C ALA A 387 8.32 -12.95 -31.13
N GLY A 388 9.11 -12.20 -31.90
CA GLY A 388 9.96 -11.15 -31.36
C GLY A 388 9.19 -10.02 -30.65
N THR A 389 7.99 -9.69 -31.12
CA THR A 389 7.14 -8.69 -30.47
C THR A 389 6.58 -9.22 -29.14
N VAL A 390 6.05 -10.44 -29.10
CA VAL A 390 5.56 -11.04 -27.85
C VAL A 390 6.69 -11.13 -26.83
N THR A 391 7.87 -11.62 -27.22
CA THR A 391 9.03 -11.69 -26.32
C THR A 391 9.42 -10.31 -25.80
N ALA A 392 9.47 -9.28 -26.66
CA ALA A 392 9.79 -7.92 -26.23
C ALA A 392 8.76 -7.36 -25.22
N MET A 393 7.46 -7.67 -25.39
CA MET A 393 6.42 -7.24 -24.45
C MET A 393 6.46 -8.00 -23.13
N ILE A 394 6.74 -9.30 -23.16
CA ILE A 394 6.92 -10.08 -21.93
C ILE A 394 8.15 -9.57 -21.16
N VAL A 395 9.29 -9.40 -21.83
CA VAL A 395 10.53 -8.92 -21.21
C VAL A 395 10.42 -7.46 -20.75
N GLY A 396 9.66 -6.63 -21.45
CA GLY A 396 9.51 -5.21 -21.10
C GLY A 396 8.46 -4.90 -20.03
N ILE A 397 7.45 -5.76 -19.86
CA ILE A 397 6.32 -5.50 -18.96
C ILE A 397 6.19 -6.59 -17.88
N VAL A 398 6.10 -7.85 -18.28
CA VAL A 398 5.70 -8.94 -17.37
C VAL A 398 6.88 -9.46 -16.56
N LEU A 399 8.03 -9.68 -17.19
CA LEU A 399 9.22 -10.20 -16.53
C LEU A 399 9.71 -9.26 -15.40
N PRO A 400 9.81 -7.93 -15.60
CA PRO A 400 10.12 -7.01 -14.53
C PRO A 400 9.20 -7.10 -13.32
N TYR A 401 7.89 -7.17 -13.57
CA TYR A 401 6.89 -7.34 -12.53
C TYR A 401 7.09 -8.65 -11.77
N LEU A 402 7.29 -9.76 -12.48
CA LEU A 402 7.50 -11.07 -11.86
C LEU A 402 8.78 -11.12 -11.03
N LEU A 403 9.88 -10.54 -11.52
CA LEU A 403 11.15 -10.50 -10.79
C LEU A 403 11.04 -9.68 -9.49
N ALA A 404 10.25 -8.61 -9.50
CA ALA A 404 10.02 -7.76 -8.33
C ALA A 404 9.08 -8.41 -7.30
N VAL A 405 7.95 -8.97 -7.76
CA VAL A 405 6.92 -9.55 -6.86
C VAL A 405 7.31 -10.92 -6.32
N ALA A 406 8.07 -11.71 -7.08
CA ALA A 406 8.57 -13.01 -6.61
C ALA A 406 9.85 -12.89 -5.76
N SER A 407 10.24 -11.68 -5.35
CA SER A 407 11.42 -11.42 -4.52
C SER A 407 12.72 -12.01 -5.09
N VAL A 408 12.81 -12.10 -6.42
CA VAL A 408 13.98 -12.67 -7.12
C VAL A 408 15.13 -11.68 -7.15
N LEU A 409 14.85 -10.37 -7.12
CA LEU A 409 15.88 -9.34 -7.12
C LEU A 409 16.05 -8.73 -5.72
N PRO A 410 17.24 -8.19 -5.40
CA PRO A 410 17.40 -7.29 -4.25
C PRO A 410 16.46 -6.07 -4.36
N GLN A 411 16.17 -5.42 -3.23
CA GLN A 411 15.18 -4.34 -3.15
C GLN A 411 15.44 -3.20 -4.14
N ALA A 412 16.62 -2.59 -4.10
CA ALA A 412 16.93 -1.42 -4.95
C ALA A 412 16.82 -1.73 -6.47
N PRO A 413 17.35 -2.85 -7.00
CA PRO A 413 17.09 -3.25 -8.39
C PRO A 413 15.60 -3.48 -8.70
N ALA A 414 14.83 -4.08 -7.79
CA ALA A 414 13.40 -4.31 -8.00
C ALA A 414 12.61 -2.99 -8.09
N GLU A 415 12.89 -2.04 -7.20
CA GLU A 415 12.32 -0.69 -7.22
C GLU A 415 12.69 0.06 -8.49
N TRP A 416 13.98 0.09 -8.85
CA TRP A 416 14.43 0.75 -10.08
C TRP A 416 13.73 0.18 -11.32
N LEU A 417 13.64 -1.16 -11.39
CA LEU A 417 13.05 -1.84 -12.53
C LEU A 417 11.54 -1.55 -12.62
N THR A 418 10.84 -1.54 -11.48
CA THR A 418 9.40 -1.21 -11.42
C THR A 418 9.11 0.29 -11.48
N ALA A 419 10.12 1.16 -11.40
CA ALA A 419 9.95 2.60 -11.64
C ALA A 419 10.14 2.98 -13.12
N VAL A 420 11.12 2.36 -13.80
CA VAL A 420 11.54 2.78 -15.15
C VAL A 420 10.85 2.01 -16.26
N THR A 421 10.56 0.72 -16.05
CA THR A 421 9.96 -0.11 -17.09
C THR A 421 8.44 0.10 -17.18
N PRO A 422 7.80 -0.28 -18.31
CA PRO A 422 6.34 -0.36 -18.41
C PRO A 422 5.63 -1.15 -17.28
N ALA A 423 6.35 -1.99 -16.54
CA ALA A 423 5.82 -2.69 -15.36
C ALA A 423 5.40 -1.73 -14.23
N ALA A 424 5.89 -0.48 -14.24
CA ALA A 424 5.42 0.57 -13.34
C ALA A 424 3.90 0.73 -13.32
N ALA A 425 3.22 0.41 -14.43
CA ALA A 425 1.77 0.49 -14.49
C ALA A 425 1.04 -0.54 -13.62
N PHE A 426 1.70 -1.55 -13.05
CA PHE A 426 1.10 -2.40 -12.01
C PHE A 426 0.82 -1.62 -10.71
N ALA A 427 1.45 -0.46 -10.50
CA ALA A 427 1.12 0.46 -9.40
C ALA A 427 -0.35 0.91 -9.41
N VAL A 428 -1.08 0.80 -10.53
CA VAL A 428 -2.53 1.05 -10.56
C VAL A 428 -3.31 0.16 -9.58
N GLN A 429 -2.75 -1.01 -9.26
CA GLN A 429 -3.36 -1.97 -8.36
C GLN A 429 -3.14 -1.59 -6.89
N GLN A 430 -2.05 -0.91 -6.54
CA GLN A 430 -1.71 -0.53 -5.16
C GLN A 430 -2.81 0.25 -4.45
N SER A 431 -3.31 -0.26 -3.31
CA SER A 431 -4.30 0.35 -2.42
C SER A 431 -3.70 0.80 -1.08
N VAL A 432 -2.53 0.28 -0.73
CA VAL A 432 -1.89 0.57 0.56
C VAL A 432 -1.11 1.87 0.50
N ARG A 433 -1.13 2.60 1.62
CA ARG A 433 -0.48 3.90 1.82
C ARG A 433 0.76 3.72 2.69
N GLU A 434 1.83 4.37 2.28
CA GLU A 434 3.05 4.52 3.08
C GLU A 434 2.81 5.52 4.20
N TYR A 435 3.24 5.16 5.41
CA TYR A 435 3.24 6.03 6.59
C TYR A 435 4.68 6.22 7.06
N PRO A 436 5.22 7.44 7.04
CA PRO A 436 6.59 7.71 7.48
C PRO A 436 6.87 7.28 8.92
N GLN A 437 5.84 7.29 9.77
CA GLN A 437 5.91 6.95 11.19
C GLN A 437 5.84 5.46 11.52
N VAL A 438 6.01 4.60 10.51
CA VAL A 438 6.01 3.14 10.68
C VAL A 438 7.21 2.55 9.97
N ASN A 439 8.06 1.84 10.71
CA ASN A 439 9.17 1.10 10.12
C ASN A 439 8.64 -0.20 9.51
N THR A 440 8.61 -0.27 8.18
CA THR A 440 8.30 -1.51 7.47
C THR A 440 9.01 -1.52 6.13
N THR A 441 9.14 -2.70 5.52
CA THR A 441 9.80 -2.81 4.22
C THR A 441 8.78 -2.62 3.10
N TYR A 442 8.76 -1.43 2.49
CA TYR A 442 7.86 -1.10 1.39
C TYR A 442 8.38 -1.67 0.05
N THR A 443 7.97 -2.89 -0.29
CA THR A 443 8.42 -3.54 -1.53
C THR A 443 7.28 -3.90 -2.49
N PRO A 444 7.58 -4.10 -3.79
CA PRO A 444 6.57 -4.55 -4.76
C PRO A 444 5.93 -5.91 -4.42
N SER A 445 6.62 -6.81 -3.70
CA SER A 445 6.01 -8.07 -3.25
C SER A 445 4.91 -7.85 -2.22
N ASP A 446 5.00 -6.74 -1.48
CA ASP A 446 4.07 -6.35 -0.43
C ASP A 446 2.98 -5.38 -0.95
N GLY A 447 2.92 -5.21 -2.28
CA GLY A 447 1.93 -4.36 -2.94
C GLY A 447 2.32 -2.88 -3.01
N TYR A 448 3.55 -2.52 -2.61
CA TYR A 448 4.05 -1.15 -2.66
C TYR A 448 4.95 -0.93 -3.87
N PHE A 449 4.53 -0.03 -4.76
CA PHE A 449 5.33 0.39 -5.90
C PHE A 449 5.99 1.74 -5.62
N PRO A 450 7.19 1.99 -6.18
CA PRO A 450 7.94 3.23 -5.95
C PRO A 450 7.25 4.47 -6.56
N LEU A 451 6.31 4.27 -7.49
CA LEU A 451 5.54 5.34 -8.11
C LEU A 451 4.08 5.25 -7.67
N SER A 452 3.44 6.41 -7.52
CA SER A 452 2.00 6.47 -7.29
C SER A 452 1.23 5.75 -8.41
N PRO A 453 -0.01 5.28 -8.16
CA PRO A 453 -0.83 4.62 -9.18
C PRO A 453 -0.93 5.39 -10.51
N ALA A 454 -1.04 6.72 -10.44
CA ALA A 454 -1.07 7.58 -11.62
C ALA A 454 0.32 7.74 -12.26
N GLY A 455 1.38 7.88 -11.45
CA GLY A 455 2.76 7.97 -11.93
C GLY A 455 3.20 6.73 -12.69
N GLY A 456 2.97 5.54 -12.12
CA GLY A 456 3.29 4.28 -12.78
C GLY A 456 2.50 4.06 -14.07
N PHE A 457 1.22 4.42 -14.09
CA PHE A 457 0.41 4.39 -15.31
C PHE A 457 0.91 5.37 -16.39
N ALA A 458 1.38 6.55 -15.99
CA ALA A 458 1.94 7.54 -16.89
C ALA A 458 3.20 7.03 -17.60
N VAL A 459 4.05 6.23 -16.92
CA VAL A 459 5.22 5.58 -17.54
C VAL A 459 4.78 4.68 -18.70
N LEU A 460 3.81 3.78 -18.49
CA LEU A 460 3.30 2.93 -19.58
C LEU A 460 2.68 3.75 -20.72
N CYS A 461 1.94 4.80 -20.40
CA CYS A 461 1.38 5.71 -21.40
C CYS A 461 2.48 6.38 -22.24
N LEU A 462 3.57 6.82 -21.60
CA LEU A 462 4.71 7.41 -22.28
C LEU A 462 5.34 6.41 -23.26
N TYR A 463 5.60 5.18 -22.83
CA TYR A 463 6.10 4.11 -23.72
C TYR A 463 5.14 3.86 -24.90
N ALA A 464 3.83 3.81 -24.65
CA ALA A 464 2.83 3.62 -25.69
C ALA A 464 2.83 4.78 -26.70
N VAL A 465 2.87 6.03 -26.25
CA VAL A 465 2.93 7.22 -27.12
C VAL A 465 4.21 7.20 -27.95
N VAL A 466 5.36 6.97 -27.32
CA VAL A 466 6.66 6.91 -28.02
C VAL A 466 6.65 5.81 -29.08
N ALA A 467 6.18 4.61 -28.75
CA ALA A 467 6.07 3.50 -29.70
C ALA A 467 5.09 3.82 -30.86
N LEU A 468 3.95 4.45 -30.58
CA LEU A 468 2.98 4.86 -31.60
C LEU A 468 3.56 5.92 -32.55
N VAL A 469 4.32 6.88 -32.03
CA VAL A 469 5.01 7.91 -32.83
C VAL A 469 6.03 7.24 -33.76
N PHE A 470 6.91 6.38 -33.23
CA PHE A 470 7.88 5.65 -34.03
C PHE A 470 7.22 4.74 -35.06
N ALA A 471 6.16 4.02 -34.70
CA ALA A 471 5.40 3.19 -35.63
C ALA A 471 4.76 4.02 -36.76
N GLY A 472 4.19 5.18 -36.42
CA GLY A 472 3.64 6.12 -37.38
C GLY A 472 4.69 6.68 -38.35
N LEU A 473 5.88 7.02 -37.84
CA LEU A 473 7.00 7.48 -38.67
C LEU A 473 7.55 6.36 -39.57
N ALA A 474 7.70 5.15 -39.03
CA ALA A 474 8.16 3.98 -39.79
C ALA A 474 7.19 3.64 -40.93
N LEU A 475 5.89 3.74 -40.69
CA LEU A 475 4.85 3.56 -41.72
C LEU A 475 4.90 4.60 -42.83
N ARG A 476 5.41 5.81 -42.58
CA ARG A 476 5.55 6.86 -43.60
C ARG A 476 6.81 6.67 -44.44
N ARG A 477 7.90 6.20 -43.83
CA ARG A 477 9.21 6.09 -44.48
C ARG A 477 9.46 4.76 -45.19
N ARG A 478 8.85 3.67 -44.72
CA ARG A 478 9.05 2.33 -45.30
C ARG A 478 7.89 2.02 -46.25
N ASP A 479 8.21 1.65 -47.48
CA ASP A 479 7.24 1.01 -48.36
C ASP A 479 6.82 -0.34 -47.78
N ALA A 480 5.54 -0.67 -47.97
CA ALA A 480 4.85 -1.78 -47.34
C ALA A 480 5.23 -3.13 -47.94
#